data_AF-H0AE45-F1
#
_entry.id   AF-H0AE45-F1
#
_cell.length_a   1.000
_cell.length_b   1.000
_cell.length_c   1.000
_cell.angle_alpha   90.00
_cell.angle_beta   90.00
_cell.angle_gamma   90.00
#
_symmetry.space_group_name_H-M   'P 1'
#
loop_
_entity.id
_entity.type
_entity.pdbx_description
1 polymer ?
#
loop_
_entity_poly.entity_id
_entity_poly.type
_entity_poly.pdbx_seq_one_letter_code
_entity_poly.pdbx_strand_id
1 'polypeptide(L)'
;MDGREFLQNTDEEYDVVVLDAYRKQTVPFHLTTEEFFELIYDKTDDEGIVVSNVISAPEGPGSEFGKGLLQDGESGFPIDVLL
;
A
#
# COMPACT_ATOMS: atom_id res chain seq x y z
N MET A 1 -14.50 10.94 -2.45
CA MET A 1 -13.59 10.78 -1.31
C MET A 1 -13.30 9.33 -1.06
N ASP A 2 -12.11 8.89 -1.47
CA ASP A 2 -11.50 7.64 -1.04
C ASP A 2 -10.19 7.93 -0.28
N GLY A 3 -9.46 6.89 0.14
CA GLY A 3 -8.24 7.04 0.94
C GLY A 3 -7.15 7.87 0.27
N ARG A 4 -6.98 7.75 -1.06
CA ARG A 4 -6.01 8.56 -1.80
C ARG A 4 -6.40 10.04 -1.79
N GLU A 5 -7.68 10.33 -2.05
CA GLU A 5 -8.19 11.70 -2.00
C GLU A 5 -8.06 12.29 -0.58
N PHE A 6 -8.27 11.50 0.47
CA PHE A 6 -8.07 11.93 1.85
C PHE A 6 -6.60 12.29 2.13
N LEU A 7 -5.66 11.40 1.81
CA LEU A 7 -4.22 11.61 2.03
C LEU A 7 -3.68 12.83 1.26
N GLN A 8 -4.22 13.14 0.09
CA GLN A 8 -3.83 14.32 -0.69
C GLN A 8 -4.23 15.66 -0.05
N ASN A 9 -5.25 15.66 0.81
CA ASN A 9 -5.84 16.89 1.35
C ASN A 9 -5.56 17.10 2.84
N THR A 10 -4.88 16.16 3.49
CA THR A 10 -4.49 16.26 4.92
C THR A 10 -3.05 16.77 5.05
N ASP A 11 -2.81 17.59 6.07
CA ASP A 11 -1.46 18.02 6.46
C ASP A 11 -0.90 17.15 7.60
N GLU A 12 -1.62 16.11 8.03
CA GLU A 12 -1.23 15.21 9.11
C GLU A 12 -0.38 14.04 8.58
N GLU A 13 0.55 13.58 9.42
CA GLU A 13 1.33 12.35 9.27
C GLU A 13 0.80 11.29 10.25
N TYR A 14 1.08 10.02 9.97
CA TYR A 14 0.55 8.89 10.74
C TYR A 14 1.65 7.90 11.12
N ASP A 15 1.63 7.45 12.37
CA ASP A 15 2.50 6.36 12.85
C ASP A 15 2.15 5.00 12.20
N VAL A 16 0.89 4.81 11.80
CA VAL A 16 0.39 3.55 11.23
C VAL A 16 -0.58 3.83 10.10
N VAL A 17 -0.29 3.28 8.92
CA VAL A 17 -1.19 3.27 7.77
C VAL A 17 -1.60 1.84 7.46
N VAL A 18 -2.91 1.59 7.36
CA VAL A 18 -3.46 0.27 7.00
C VAL A 18 -4.15 0.33 5.66
N LEU A 19 -3.65 -0.44 4.70
CA LEU A 19 -4.22 -0.58 3.35
C LEU A 19 -5.12 -1.82 3.31
N ASP A 20 -6.42 -1.59 3.46
CA ASP A 20 -7.46 -2.62 3.25
C ASP A 20 -8.57 -2.06 2.35
N ALA A 21 -8.26 -1.92 1.07
CA ALA A 21 -9.09 -1.19 0.10
C ALA A 21 -9.64 -2.09 -1.02
N TYR A 22 -9.86 -3.38 -0.74
CA TYR A 22 -10.39 -4.32 -1.72
C TYR A 22 -11.80 -3.94 -2.21
N ARG A 23 -11.99 -3.93 -3.53
CA ARG A 23 -13.31 -3.92 -4.16
C ARG A 23 -13.54 -5.28 -4.81
N LYS A 24 -14.38 -6.11 -4.19
CA LYS A 24 -14.64 -7.51 -4.55
C LYS A 24 -13.38 -8.38 -4.40
N GLN A 25 -12.60 -8.55 -5.47
CA GLN A 25 -11.41 -9.42 -5.51
C GLN A 25 -10.16 -8.69 -5.97
N THR A 26 -10.23 -7.37 -6.21
CA THR A 26 -9.10 -6.58 -6.71
C THR A 26 -9.01 -5.26 -5.98
N VAL A 27 -7.78 -4.81 -5.74
CA VAL A 27 -7.52 -3.43 -5.29
C VAL A 27 -7.74 -2.49 -6.49
N PRO A 28 -8.38 -1.32 -6.31
CA PRO A 28 -8.47 -0.31 -7.36
C PRO A 28 -7.07 0.10 -7.87
N PHE A 29 -6.90 0.18 -9.19
CA PHE A 29 -5.60 0.45 -9.83
C PHE A 29 -4.90 1.72 -9.30
N HIS A 30 -5.65 2.78 -9.02
CA HIS A 30 -5.09 4.03 -8.54
C HIS A 30 -4.56 3.97 -7.09
N LEU A 31 -4.73 2.84 -6.41
CA LEU A 31 -4.17 2.53 -5.09
C LEU A 31 -3.01 1.52 -5.19
N THR A 32 -2.52 1.23 -6.39
CA THR A 32 -1.42 0.28 -6.66
C THR A 32 -0.41 0.88 -7.64
N THR A 33 -0.19 2.19 -7.59
CA THR A 33 0.79 2.89 -8.44
C THR A 33 1.93 3.40 -7.58
N GLU A 34 3.12 3.57 -8.17
CA GLU A 34 4.30 4.14 -7.49
C GLU A 34 3.95 5.47 -6.81
N GLU A 35 3.22 6.37 -7.49
CA GLU A 35 2.86 7.69 -6.93
C GLU A 35 1.90 7.59 -5.73
N PHE A 36 1.14 6.49 -5.62
CA PHE A 36 0.32 6.27 -4.45
C PHE A 36 1.16 5.78 -3.27
N PHE A 37 2.17 4.94 -3.52
CA PHE A 37 3.11 4.52 -2.48
C PHE A 37 4.00 5.68 -2.02
N GLU A 38 4.44 6.55 -2.93
CA GLU A 38 5.12 7.81 -2.59
C GLU A 38 4.23 8.71 -1.72
N LEU A 39 2.93 8.83 -2.05
CA LEU A 39 2.00 9.60 -1.23
C LEU A 39 1.81 8.99 0.17
N ILE A 40 1.77 7.66 0.29
CA ILE A 40 1.69 6.99 1.58
C ILE A 40 2.96 7.27 2.38
N TYR A 41 4.13 7.16 1.73
CA TYR A 41 5.43 7.45 2.33
C TYR A 41 5.46 8.88 2.88
N ASP A 42 5.10 9.87 2.08
CA ASP A 42 5.05 11.29 2.46
C ASP A 42 4.03 11.60 3.58
N LYS A 43 3.15 10.65 3.91
CA LYS A 43 2.12 10.77 4.95
C LYS A 43 2.32 9.81 6.11
N THR A 44 3.42 9.08 6.14
CA THR A 44 3.78 8.16 7.22
C THR A 44 5.01 8.71 7.91
N ASP A 45 5.00 8.76 9.24
CA ASP A 45 6.17 9.19 10.02
C ASP A 45 7.42 8.34 9.69
N ASP A 46 8.61 8.90 9.89
CA ASP A 46 9.90 8.23 9.64
C ASP A 46 10.06 6.89 10.39
N GLU A 47 9.40 6.76 11.56
CA GLU A 47 9.37 5.54 12.38
C GLU A 47 8.05 4.74 12.23
N GLY A 48 7.16 5.22 11.36
CA GLY A 48 5.84 4.63 11.13
C GLY A 48 5.89 3.34 10.32
N ILE A 49 4.74 2.65 10.27
CA ILE A 49 4.61 1.39 9.54
C ILE A 49 3.41 1.40 8.60
N VAL A 50 3.57 0.75 7.45
CA VAL A 50 2.51 0.54 6.48
C VAL A 50 2.19 -0.95 6.45
N VAL A 51 0.93 -1.28 6.73
CA VAL A 51 0.43 -2.64 6.72
C VAL A 51 -0.54 -2.79 5.56
N SER A 52 -0.33 -3.78 4.70
CA SER A 52 -1.19 -4.02 3.54
C SER A 52 -1.82 -5.40 3.60
N ASN A 53 -3.15 -5.45 3.46
CA ASN A 53 -3.86 -6.69 3.20
C ASN A 53 -3.61 -7.07 1.73
N VAL A 54 -3.03 -8.24 1.47
CA VAL A 54 -2.68 -8.68 0.11
C VAL A 54 -3.18 -10.10 -0.15
N ILE A 55 -4.18 -10.21 -1.01
CA ILE A 55 -4.63 -11.46 -1.61
C ILE A 55 -3.73 -11.80 -2.79
N SER A 56 -2.75 -12.68 -2.58
CA SER A 56 -1.88 -13.20 -3.64
C SER A 56 -1.55 -14.68 -3.39
N ALA A 57 -1.37 -15.45 -4.47
CA ALA A 57 -0.92 -16.83 -4.35
C ALA A 57 0.58 -16.84 -3.97
N PRO A 58 1.06 -17.84 -3.20
CA PRO A 58 2.48 -17.94 -2.86
C PRO A 58 3.37 -18.12 -4.10
N GLU A 59 2.87 -18.80 -5.14
CA GLU A 59 3.61 -19.08 -6.37
C GLU A 59 2.68 -19.12 -7.60
N GLY A 60 3.29 -19.11 -8.79
CA GLY A 60 2.58 -19.17 -10.08
C GLY A 60 1.92 -17.85 -10.50
N PRO A 61 1.05 -17.85 -11.53
CA PRO A 61 0.49 -16.61 -12.10
C PRO A 61 -0.28 -15.73 -11.11
N GLY A 62 -0.78 -16.30 -10.00
CA GLY A 62 -1.47 -15.54 -8.94
C GLY A 62 -0.53 -14.81 -7.96
N SER A 63 0.80 -15.01 -8.08
CA SER A 63 1.81 -14.39 -7.21
C SER A 63 2.32 -13.03 -7.68
N GLU A 64 2.03 -12.67 -8.94
CA GLU A 64 2.63 -11.48 -9.59
C GLU A 64 2.24 -10.18 -8.89
N PHE A 65 1.00 -10.07 -8.39
CA PHE A 65 0.55 -8.90 -7.65
C PHE A 65 1.30 -8.71 -6.34
N GLY A 66 1.42 -9.76 -5.52
CA GLY A 66 2.15 -9.71 -4.26
C GLY A 66 3.64 -9.40 -4.46
N LYS A 67 4.25 -9.96 -5.52
CA LYS A 67 5.65 -9.68 -5.86
C LYS A 67 5.89 -8.22 -6.27
N GLY A 68 4.99 -7.64 -7.07
CA GLY A 68 5.09 -6.23 -7.44
C GLY A 68 5.05 -5.31 -6.22
N LEU A 69 4.13 -5.57 -5.28
CA LEU A 69 4.02 -4.80 -4.04
C LEU A 69 5.29 -4.88 -3.16
N LEU A 70 5.89 -6.07 -3.06
CA LEU A 70 7.14 -6.24 -2.32
C LEU A 70 8.29 -5.50 -2.98
N GLN A 71 8.36 -5.54 -4.31
CA GLN A 71 9.39 -4.86 -5.08
C GLN A 71 9.32 -3.34 -4.93
N ASP A 72 8.11 -2.77 -4.93
CA ASP A 72 7.91 -1.33 -4.71
C ASP A 72 8.27 -0.93 -3.26
N GLY A 73 7.98 -1.77 -2.27
CA GLY A 73 8.32 -1.54 -0.85
C GLY A 73 9.81 -1.53 -0.53
N GLU A 74 10.63 -2.33 -1.24
CA GLU A 74 12.10 -2.36 -1.06
C GLU A 74 12.79 -1.02 -1.41
N SER A 75 12.06 -0.07 -2.00
CA SER A 75 12.54 1.27 -2.33
C SER A 75 12.82 2.16 -1.11
N GLY A 76 12.41 1.75 0.10
CA GLY A 76 12.79 2.45 1.33
C GLY A 76 11.91 2.25 2.56
N PHE A 77 10.84 1.44 2.51
CA PHE A 77 9.87 1.31 3.60
C PHE A 77 9.55 -0.15 3.94
N PRO A 78 9.51 -0.56 5.22
CA PRO A 78 9.02 -1.88 5.60
C PRO A 78 7.50 -1.93 5.37
N ILE A 79 7.06 -2.58 4.29
CA ILE A 79 5.64 -2.93 4.09
C ILE A 79 5.39 -4.31 4.69
N ASP A 80 4.61 -4.36 5.77
CA ASP A 80 4.16 -5.62 6.35
C ASP A 80 2.94 -6.13 5.56
N VAL A 81 3.12 -7.27 4.90
CA VAL A 81 2.07 -7.92 4.12
C VAL A 81 1.30 -8.90 5.02
N LEU A 82 0.02 -8.64 5.21
CA LEU A 82 -0.92 -9.60 5.81
C LEU A 82 -1.44 -10.51 4.68
N LEU A 83 -1.04 -11.78 4.72
CA LEU A 83 -1.46 -12.86 3.80
C LEU A 83 -2.74 -13.58 4.27
#